data_AF-A0A7R7XMR8-F1
#
_entry.id   AF-A0A7R7XMR8-F1
#
_cell.length_a   1.000
_cell.length_b   1.000
_cell.length_c   1.000
_cell.angle_alpha   90.00
_cell.angle_beta   90.00
_cell.angle_gamma   90.00
#
_symmetry.space_group_name_H-M   'P 1'
#
loop_
_entity.id
_entity.type
_entity.pdbx_description
1 polymer ?
#
loop_
_entity_poly.entity_id
_entity_poly.type
_entity_poly.pdbx_seq_one_letter_code
_entity_poly.pdbx_strand_id
1 'polypeptide(L)'
;MEAQISEAIKESGSDFSDNDVPVNQITSFNGVLNQYVHVSETTSSSTQETKRQLDTTIIDTQTTPKRRRRGPISSTTTASPSSSDVTTPSRITRSKSRSSTTTPTSASPSHTSSSESTSTPALPSTPKRRPSSRSRSLHRMTSSPSSLPTSLLRDTIPENLTLLLVGVNPGIMTGTTGFAYAHPSNLFWKLLHWSGITTIRHPPSDTYKLPELYNVGNTNIVERATRDASMLSKAEMDAGVPVLEAKVAAKRPEAVCLVGKSIWESVWRARKGRAIRKEEFRYGWQDQSENMGKSEEWNGAPVFVATTTSGLAATMSIPEKQAVWNELGSWVVSRREAQGSNALQGQAEAQDQA
;
A
#
# COMPACT_ATOMS: atom_id res chain seq x y z
N MET A 1 34.90 -23.56 -36.91
CA MET A 1 33.43 -23.56 -37.09
C MET A 1 32.83 -22.92 -35.85
N GLU A 2 33.29 -21.70 -35.59
CA GLU A 2 32.99 -20.80 -34.48
C GLU A 2 33.15 -19.43 -35.14
N ALA A 3 32.03 -18.77 -35.45
CA ALA A 3 31.88 -17.39 -35.96
C ALA A 3 30.70 -17.34 -36.93
N GLN A 4 29.48 -17.61 -36.45
CA GLN A 4 28.25 -17.28 -37.18
C GLN A 4 26.98 -17.42 -36.31
N ILE A 5 27.02 -16.99 -35.04
CA ILE A 5 25.79 -16.78 -34.24
C ILE A 5 26.05 -15.56 -33.33
N SER A 6 26.28 -14.41 -33.95
CA SER A 6 26.58 -13.14 -33.24
C SER A 6 25.82 -11.95 -33.82
N GLU A 7 24.66 -12.17 -34.45
CA GLU A 7 23.92 -11.08 -35.10
C GLU A 7 22.41 -11.39 -35.23
N ALA A 8 21.73 -11.60 -34.10
CA ALA A 8 20.26 -11.71 -34.07
C ALA A 8 19.63 -11.24 -32.74
N ILE A 9 20.28 -10.31 -32.03
CA ILE A 9 19.69 -9.68 -30.83
C ILE A 9 19.90 -8.16 -30.93
N LYS A 10 19.10 -7.52 -31.77
CA LYS A 10 18.85 -6.07 -31.77
C LYS A 10 17.66 -5.81 -32.69
N GLU A 11 16.46 -5.90 -32.12
CA GLU A 11 15.25 -5.15 -32.49
C GLU A 11 14.03 -5.77 -31.82
N SER A 12 13.74 -5.34 -30.60
CA SER A 12 12.38 -5.31 -30.07
C SER A 12 12.31 -4.22 -28.99
N GLY A 13 12.17 -2.98 -29.46
CA GLY A 13 11.77 -1.87 -28.60
C GLY A 13 10.39 -2.18 -28.03
N SER A 14 10.32 -2.40 -26.72
CA SER A 14 9.07 -2.57 -25.99
C SER A 14 8.35 -1.23 -25.92
N ASP A 15 7.33 -1.09 -26.75
CA ASP A 15 6.34 -0.02 -26.69
C ASP A 15 5.47 -0.25 -25.45
N PHE A 16 5.74 0.48 -24.37
CA PHE A 16 4.94 0.44 -23.14
C PHE A 16 3.62 1.18 -23.37
N SER A 17 2.67 0.49 -24.01
CA SER A 17 1.27 0.92 -24.04
C SER A 17 0.60 0.57 -22.71
N ASP A 18 0.17 1.63 -22.02
CA ASP A 18 -0.60 1.62 -20.78
C ASP A 18 -2.01 1.06 -21.05
N ASN A 19 -2.13 -0.27 -21.15
CA ASN A 19 -3.41 -0.96 -21.17
C ASN A 19 -3.89 -1.18 -19.74
N ASP A 20 -4.29 -0.09 -19.09
CA ASP A 20 -4.98 -0.10 -17.81
C ASP A 20 -6.37 -0.73 -18.03
N VAL A 21 -6.58 -1.93 -17.48
CA VAL A 21 -7.91 -2.54 -17.38
C VAL A 21 -8.78 -1.58 -16.55
N PRO A 22 -9.97 -1.16 -17.02
CA PRO A 22 -10.74 -0.12 -16.34
C PRO A 22 -11.38 -0.68 -15.06
N VAL A 23 -10.65 -0.62 -13.95
CA VAL A 23 -11.16 -0.96 -12.60
C VAL A 23 -11.60 0.30 -11.83
N ASN A 24 -11.57 1.48 -12.48
CA ASN A 24 -12.07 2.74 -11.92
C ASN A 24 -12.99 3.44 -12.93
N GLN A 25 -14.24 2.98 -13.06
CA GLN A 25 -15.29 3.92 -13.42
C GLN A 25 -15.67 4.68 -12.14
N ILE A 26 -15.27 5.96 -12.08
CA ILE A 26 -15.91 6.92 -11.20
C ILE A 26 -17.35 7.01 -11.67
N THR A 27 -18.27 6.32 -11.00
CA THR A 27 -19.70 6.61 -11.15
C THR A 27 -19.90 8.03 -10.62
N SER A 28 -19.98 9.01 -11.51
CA SER A 28 -20.47 10.34 -11.19
C SER A 28 -21.94 10.19 -10.80
N PHE A 29 -22.20 10.15 -9.50
CA PHE A 29 -23.54 10.24 -8.96
C PHE A 29 -24.07 11.66 -9.22
N ASN A 30 -24.72 11.87 -10.36
CA ASN A 30 -25.53 13.07 -10.65
C ASN A 30 -26.96 12.90 -10.09
N GLY A 31 -27.08 12.37 -8.88
CA GLY A 31 -28.35 12.26 -8.17
C GLY A 31 -28.53 13.44 -7.23
N VAL A 32 -29.65 14.16 -7.35
CA VAL A 32 -30.07 15.16 -6.37
C VAL A 32 -30.48 14.42 -5.10
N LEU A 33 -29.73 14.59 -4.01
CA LEU A 33 -30.07 14.07 -2.70
C LEU A 33 -31.18 14.94 -2.10
N ASN A 34 -32.43 14.65 -2.45
CA ASN A 34 -33.60 15.15 -1.74
C ASN A 34 -34.64 14.05 -1.56
N GLN A 35 -35.28 14.08 -0.40
CA GLN A 35 -36.32 13.19 0.11
C GLN A 35 -35.84 11.79 0.50
N TYR A 36 -35.40 11.65 1.75
CA TYR A 36 -36.17 10.89 2.76
C TYR A 36 -35.73 11.37 4.15
N VAL A 37 -36.43 12.38 4.67
CA VAL A 37 -36.48 12.65 6.11
C VAL A 37 -37.50 11.66 6.67
N HIS A 38 -37.04 10.69 7.46
CA HIS A 38 -37.93 9.86 8.27
C HIS A 38 -38.59 10.73 9.33
N VAL A 39 -39.84 11.15 9.07
CA VAL A 39 -40.76 11.60 10.11
C VAL A 39 -41.56 10.38 10.54
N SER A 40 -41.42 10.02 11.81
CA SER A 40 -42.28 9.06 12.50
C SER A 40 -43.55 9.76 12.95
N GLU A 41 -44.71 9.42 12.38
CA GLU A 41 -46.00 9.74 13.00
C GLU A 41 -46.98 8.55 12.95
N THR A 42 -47.20 8.03 14.15
CA THR A 42 -48.47 7.79 14.84
C THR A 42 -49.73 7.52 14.01
N THR A 43 -50.32 6.40 14.36
CA THR A 43 -51.59 5.80 13.96
C THR A 43 -52.81 6.69 14.21
N SER A 44 -53.69 6.84 13.20
CA SER A 44 -55.14 7.01 13.38
C SER A 44 -55.95 6.78 12.09
N SER A 45 -56.70 5.67 12.10
CA SER A 45 -58.08 5.46 11.62
C SER A 45 -58.71 6.30 10.48
N SER A 46 -59.23 5.58 9.47
CA SER A 46 -60.65 5.54 9.05
C SER A 46 -60.98 5.84 7.56
N THR A 47 -61.73 4.89 6.97
CA THR A 47 -62.89 5.02 6.05
C THR A 47 -62.73 5.23 4.52
N GLN A 48 -62.97 4.11 3.81
CA GLN A 48 -63.87 3.82 2.66
C GLN A 48 -63.91 4.59 1.31
N GLU A 49 -64.05 3.77 0.25
CA GLU A 49 -64.82 3.92 -1.03
C GLU A 49 -64.35 4.97 -2.08
N THR A 50 -64.51 4.84 -3.41
CA THR A 50 -65.12 3.85 -4.34
C THR A 50 -64.55 4.03 -5.77
N LYS A 51 -64.79 3.02 -6.63
CA LYS A 51 -64.59 2.94 -8.10
C LYS A 51 -64.91 4.21 -8.92
N ARG A 52 -64.19 4.38 -10.05
CA ARG A 52 -64.80 4.46 -11.42
C ARG A 52 -63.77 4.37 -12.56
N GLN A 53 -64.07 3.49 -13.51
CA GLN A 53 -63.53 3.44 -14.88
C GLN A 53 -64.07 4.62 -15.70
N LEU A 54 -63.33 5.03 -16.75
CA LEU A 54 -63.90 5.33 -18.07
C LEU A 54 -62.80 5.39 -19.16
N ASP A 55 -63.07 4.66 -20.23
CA ASP A 55 -62.41 4.67 -21.54
C ASP A 55 -62.59 6.00 -22.29
N THR A 56 -61.77 6.20 -23.34
CA THR A 56 -62.16 6.61 -24.73
C THR A 56 -61.25 7.69 -25.36
N THR A 57 -60.38 7.23 -26.27
CA THR A 57 -60.24 7.60 -27.72
C THR A 57 -59.85 9.04 -28.15
N ILE A 58 -58.68 9.09 -28.84
CA ILE A 58 -58.26 9.86 -30.06
C ILE A 58 -58.49 11.38 -30.11
N ILE A 59 -57.42 12.14 -30.44
CA ILE A 59 -57.37 13.16 -31.51
C ILE A 59 -55.89 13.46 -31.87
N ASP A 60 -55.62 13.40 -33.18
CA ASP A 60 -54.43 13.85 -33.89
C ASP A 60 -54.47 15.38 -34.08
N THR A 61 -53.34 16.07 -33.97
CA THR A 61 -53.11 17.36 -34.67
C THR A 61 -51.64 17.79 -34.62
N GLN A 62 -51.09 17.97 -35.81
CA GLN A 62 -49.85 18.70 -36.09
C GLN A 62 -49.96 20.18 -35.71
N THR A 63 -48.85 20.83 -35.34
CA THR A 63 -48.42 22.14 -35.91
C THR A 63 -47.04 22.59 -35.40
N THR A 64 -46.32 23.28 -36.29
CA THR A 64 -44.98 23.88 -36.17
C THR A 64 -45.02 25.32 -35.62
N PRO A 65 -43.86 25.97 -35.31
CA PRO A 65 -43.29 26.97 -36.25
C PRO A 65 -41.73 26.98 -36.31
N LYS A 66 -41.06 27.13 -37.49
CA LYS A 66 -40.65 28.38 -38.22
C LYS A 66 -39.79 29.33 -37.36
N ARG A 67 -38.66 29.97 -37.76
CA ARG A 67 -38.04 30.41 -39.06
C ARG A 67 -36.72 31.15 -38.68
N ARG A 68 -35.54 31.08 -39.33
CA ARG A 68 -35.00 31.87 -40.49
C ARG A 68 -33.47 31.59 -40.54
N ARG A 69 -32.83 31.11 -41.63
CA ARG A 69 -32.34 31.79 -42.88
C ARG A 69 -31.38 32.97 -42.58
N ARG A 70 -30.14 33.10 -43.10
CA ARG A 70 -29.48 32.71 -44.38
C ARG A 70 -27.93 32.62 -44.21
N GLY A 71 -27.22 31.80 -45.01
CA GLY A 71 -25.77 31.96 -45.33
C GLY A 71 -25.58 32.73 -46.65
N PRO A 72 -24.53 32.48 -47.47
CA PRO A 72 -23.18 31.96 -47.23
C PRO A 72 -22.08 32.82 -47.93
N ILE A 73 -20.80 32.39 -47.95
CA ILE A 73 -19.91 32.25 -49.13
C ILE A 73 -18.49 31.81 -48.69
N SER A 74 -17.88 30.98 -49.54
CA SER A 74 -16.62 30.21 -49.45
C SER A 74 -15.41 30.98 -50.00
N SER A 75 -14.18 30.62 -49.58
CA SER A 75 -13.09 30.14 -50.49
C SER A 75 -11.69 30.10 -49.84
N THR A 76 -10.98 28.96 -50.05
CA THR A 76 -9.52 28.79 -50.37
C THR A 76 -8.47 29.20 -49.30
N THR A 77 -7.30 28.58 -49.06
CA THR A 77 -6.40 27.68 -49.84
C THR A 77 -5.29 27.10 -48.92
N THR A 78 -4.89 25.85 -49.16
CA THR A 78 -3.51 25.24 -49.18
C THR A 78 -2.37 25.57 -48.19
N ALA A 79 -1.72 24.46 -47.77
CA ALA A 79 -0.27 24.15 -47.79
C ALA A 79 0.54 24.10 -46.46
N SER A 80 1.16 22.92 -46.25
CA SER A 80 2.28 22.57 -45.34
C SER A 80 3.60 23.26 -45.74
N PRO A 81 4.67 23.25 -44.90
CA PRO A 81 5.69 22.15 -44.81
C PRO A 81 6.30 21.95 -43.39
N SER A 82 6.79 20.77 -42.94
CA SER A 82 8.18 20.19 -42.99
C SER A 82 9.35 21.21 -42.93
N SER A 83 10.53 21.05 -42.31
CA SER A 83 11.27 20.01 -41.55
C SER A 83 12.62 20.65 -41.11
N SER A 84 13.38 20.01 -40.19
CA SER A 84 14.85 20.14 -39.92
C SER A 84 15.39 21.50 -39.41
N ASP A 85 16.42 21.65 -38.57
CA ASP A 85 17.61 20.83 -38.31
C ASP A 85 18.34 21.20 -36.98
N VAL A 86 19.32 20.36 -36.64
CA VAL A 86 20.37 20.29 -35.59
C VAL A 86 21.01 21.62 -35.08
N THR A 87 21.51 21.66 -33.81
CA THR A 87 22.91 21.99 -33.40
C THR A 87 23.08 22.22 -31.87
N THR A 88 24.04 21.51 -31.25
CA THR A 88 24.69 21.76 -29.94
C THR A 88 25.86 22.75 -30.10
N PRO A 89 26.31 23.53 -29.08
CA PRO A 89 27.29 23.03 -28.11
C PRO A 89 27.26 23.63 -26.68
N SER A 90 27.97 22.90 -25.81
CA SER A 90 28.42 23.21 -24.44
C SER A 90 29.24 24.51 -24.33
N ARG A 91 29.26 25.17 -23.13
CA ARG A 91 30.47 25.38 -22.28
C ARG A 91 30.28 26.44 -21.15
N ILE A 92 30.95 26.17 -20.02
CA ILE A 92 31.67 27.04 -19.06
C ILE A 92 31.15 27.11 -17.61
N THR A 93 32.10 26.80 -16.75
CA THR A 93 32.17 26.65 -15.30
C THR A 93 32.42 27.98 -14.57
N ARG A 94 32.10 28.06 -13.26
CA ARG A 94 32.82 28.95 -12.33
C ARG A 94 32.72 28.52 -10.86
N SER A 95 33.85 28.09 -10.32
CA SER A 95 34.14 27.88 -8.89
C SER A 95 34.66 29.17 -8.25
N LYS A 96 34.43 29.39 -6.94
CA LYS A 96 35.32 30.20 -6.07
C LYS A 96 35.31 29.71 -4.63
N SER A 97 36.46 29.21 -4.21
CA SER A 97 36.90 29.04 -2.82
C SER A 97 37.56 30.34 -2.32
N ARG A 98 37.55 30.59 -1.01
CA ARG A 98 38.62 31.35 -0.34
C ARG A 98 38.68 31.08 1.17
N SER A 99 39.78 30.49 1.55
CA SER A 99 40.34 30.36 2.91
C SER A 99 41.28 31.53 3.20
N SER A 100 41.41 31.90 4.48
CA SER A 100 42.67 32.40 5.04
C SER A 100 42.66 32.36 6.57
N THR A 101 43.85 32.07 7.08
CA THR A 101 44.28 31.61 8.40
C THR A 101 44.79 32.77 9.26
N THR A 102 44.74 32.68 10.60
CA THR A 102 45.89 32.83 11.54
C THR A 102 45.44 33.05 13.00
N THR A 103 46.09 32.29 13.90
CA THR A 103 46.16 32.32 15.38
C THR A 103 47.22 33.36 15.84
N PRO A 104 47.64 33.53 17.14
CA PRO A 104 47.35 32.76 18.37
C PRO A 104 47.22 33.56 19.71
N THR A 105 47.00 32.79 20.81
CA THR A 105 47.62 32.89 22.17
C THR A 105 46.80 33.42 23.38
N SER A 106 46.57 32.48 24.31
CA SER A 106 46.63 32.50 25.79
C SER A 106 45.86 33.51 26.66
N ALA A 107 45.04 32.98 27.58
CA ALA A 107 45.31 32.91 29.03
C ALA A 107 43.99 32.87 29.87
N SER A 108 43.89 31.91 30.79
CA SER A 108 43.02 31.97 31.98
C SER A 108 43.68 32.87 33.05
N PRO A 109 42.95 33.39 34.07
CA PRO A 109 42.56 32.57 35.23
C PRO A 109 41.19 32.92 35.87
N SER A 110 40.79 32.01 36.76
CA SER A 110 39.74 32.08 37.79
C SER A 110 39.92 33.22 38.81
N HIS A 111 38.85 33.62 39.52
CA HIS A 111 38.70 33.87 40.99
C HIS A 111 37.34 34.58 41.23
N THR A 112 36.36 34.03 41.96
CA THR A 112 36.16 33.92 43.44
C THR A 112 35.33 35.08 44.02
N SER A 113 34.27 34.71 44.79
CA SER A 113 33.51 35.48 45.82
C SER A 113 32.71 36.71 45.34
N SER A 114 31.54 37.08 45.87
CA SER A 114 31.09 37.04 47.27
C SER A 114 29.57 37.09 47.36
N SER A 115 29.06 36.41 48.38
CA SER A 115 27.75 36.56 49.02
C SER A 115 27.55 37.94 49.65
N GLU A 116 26.33 38.48 49.62
CA GLU A 116 25.75 39.11 50.81
C GLU A 116 24.23 39.22 50.73
N SER A 117 23.62 38.95 51.89
CA SER A 117 22.21 38.99 52.19
C SER A 117 21.91 40.28 52.95
N THR A 118 20.66 40.76 52.96
CA THR A 118 19.90 41.21 54.15
C THR A 118 18.72 42.14 53.76
N SER A 119 17.63 41.99 54.51
CA SER A 119 16.52 42.92 54.80
C SER A 119 15.33 43.08 53.83
N THR A 120 14.20 42.55 54.27
CA THR A 120 12.83 43.09 54.14
C THR A 120 12.65 44.27 55.12
N PRO A 121 11.67 45.22 54.99
CA PRO A 121 10.23 44.90 55.04
C PRO A 121 9.22 45.82 54.28
N ALA A 122 7.99 45.30 54.21
CA ALA A 122 6.68 45.98 54.24
C ALA A 122 6.05 46.64 52.98
N LEU A 123 4.77 46.27 52.81
CA LEU A 123 3.73 46.64 51.81
C LEU A 123 3.03 47.98 52.14
N PRO A 124 2.29 48.63 51.20
CA PRO A 124 0.84 48.37 51.06
C PRO A 124 0.19 48.45 49.65
N SER A 125 -0.95 47.74 49.55
CA SER A 125 -2.19 47.99 48.76
C SER A 125 -2.26 47.88 47.21
N THR A 126 -2.79 46.73 46.75
CA THR A 126 -3.93 46.44 45.80
C THR A 126 -4.26 47.39 44.62
N PRO A 127 -4.79 46.92 43.44
CA PRO A 127 -5.88 45.92 43.35
C PRO A 127 -5.94 44.93 42.14
N LYS A 128 -6.65 43.81 42.41
CA LYS A 128 -7.56 43.00 41.55
C LYS A 128 -7.16 42.74 40.08
N ARG A 129 -6.67 41.53 39.80
CA ARG A 129 -6.80 40.87 38.48
C ARG A 129 -7.83 39.73 38.55
N ARG A 130 -8.77 39.76 37.61
CA ARG A 130 -9.86 38.78 37.39
C ARG A 130 -9.29 37.38 37.11
N PRO A 131 -9.84 36.29 37.65
CA PRO A 131 -9.53 34.96 37.15
C PRO A 131 -10.26 34.77 35.81
N SER A 132 -9.48 34.60 34.74
CA SER A 132 -9.96 34.20 33.42
C SER A 132 -10.60 32.81 33.49
N SER A 133 -11.84 32.74 33.02
CA SER A 133 -12.56 31.56 32.51
C SER A 133 -12.00 30.19 32.89
N ARG A 134 -12.65 29.55 33.87
CA ARG A 134 -12.71 28.10 34.02
C ARG A 134 -13.02 27.49 32.65
N SER A 135 -12.01 26.91 32.00
CA SER A 135 -12.22 25.98 30.90
C SER A 135 -13.04 24.82 31.47
N ARG A 136 -14.32 24.77 31.13
CA ARG A 136 -15.16 23.60 31.37
C ARG A 136 -14.53 22.48 30.57
N SER A 137 -13.77 21.62 31.26
CA SER A 137 -13.40 20.31 30.76
C SER A 137 -14.70 19.56 30.46
N LEU A 138 -15.11 19.65 29.19
CA LEU A 138 -16.06 18.73 28.60
C LEU A 138 -15.47 17.36 28.85
N HIS A 139 -16.06 16.66 29.82
CA HIS A 139 -15.84 15.24 30.01
C HIS A 139 -16.20 14.61 28.66
N ARG A 140 -15.15 14.31 27.89
CA ARG A 140 -15.23 13.42 26.75
C ARG A 140 -15.79 12.15 27.33
N MET A 141 -17.07 11.90 27.04
CA MET A 141 -17.69 10.63 27.35
C MET A 141 -16.78 9.58 26.75
N THR A 142 -16.07 8.88 27.63
CA THR A 142 -15.26 7.73 27.27
C THR A 142 -16.27 6.69 26.84
N SER A 143 -16.62 6.68 25.55
CA SER A 143 -17.19 5.52 24.92
C SER A 143 -16.23 4.38 25.23
N SER A 144 -16.72 3.41 25.99
CA SER A 144 -16.07 2.15 26.33
C SER A 144 -15.21 1.61 25.16
N PRO A 145 -14.06 0.94 25.38
CA PRO A 145 -13.17 0.43 24.33
C PRO A 145 -13.75 -0.82 23.60
N SER A 146 -15.06 -0.86 23.42
CA SER A 146 -15.82 -1.88 22.70
C SER A 146 -16.46 -1.17 21.52
N SER A 147 -16.19 -1.46 20.25
CA SER A 147 -15.65 -2.65 19.61
C SER A 147 -15.22 -2.19 18.22
N LEU A 148 -13.92 -2.06 17.94
CA LEU A 148 -13.53 -2.07 16.53
C LEU A 148 -14.00 -3.41 15.97
N PRO A 149 -14.70 -3.45 14.82
CA PRO A 149 -15.20 -4.70 14.28
C PRO A 149 -14.03 -5.65 14.09
N THR A 150 -14.19 -6.88 14.58
CA THR A 150 -13.25 -7.98 14.33
C THR A 150 -12.99 -8.06 12.84
N SER A 151 -11.72 -8.15 12.45
CA SER A 151 -11.32 -8.26 11.05
C SER A 151 -11.95 -9.51 10.43
N LEU A 152 -12.57 -9.36 9.25
CA LEU A 152 -13.08 -10.47 8.45
C LEU A 152 -11.97 -11.15 7.63
N LEU A 153 -10.75 -10.60 7.62
CA LEU A 153 -9.63 -11.19 6.89
C LEU A 153 -9.24 -12.51 7.53
N ARG A 154 -9.20 -13.57 6.73
CA ARG A 154 -8.70 -14.88 7.14
C ARG A 154 -7.35 -15.16 6.50
N ASP A 155 -6.53 -15.89 7.23
CA ASP A 155 -5.27 -16.43 6.72
C ASP A 155 -5.52 -17.39 5.54
N THR A 156 -4.68 -17.31 4.52
CA THR A 156 -4.66 -18.24 3.38
C THR A 156 -3.33 -19.00 3.37
N ILE A 157 -3.19 -19.96 4.28
CA ILE A 157 -1.93 -20.70 4.51
C ILE A 157 -2.17 -22.22 4.41
N PRO A 158 -2.48 -22.76 3.22
CA PRO A 158 -2.37 -24.19 3.00
C PRO A 158 -0.93 -24.66 3.17
N GLU A 159 -0.74 -25.97 3.23
CA GLU A 159 0.59 -26.57 3.37
C GLU A 159 1.40 -26.44 2.09
N ASN A 160 2.72 -26.32 2.23
CA ASN A 160 3.69 -26.36 1.13
C ASN A 160 3.46 -25.29 0.04
N LEU A 161 3.00 -24.10 0.45
CA LEU A 161 2.94 -22.93 -0.43
C LEU A 161 4.32 -22.63 -1.04
N THR A 162 4.37 -22.28 -2.31
CA THR A 162 5.60 -21.74 -2.94
C THR A 162 6.00 -20.42 -2.28
N LEU A 163 5.02 -19.58 -1.94
CA LEU A 163 5.28 -18.29 -1.30
C LEU A 163 4.19 -17.93 -0.28
N LEU A 164 4.60 -17.60 0.94
CA LEU A 164 3.76 -16.97 1.95
C LEU A 164 4.09 -15.48 2.07
N LEU A 165 3.11 -14.62 1.78
CA LEU A 165 3.22 -13.15 1.92
C LEU A 165 2.69 -12.70 3.28
N VAL A 166 3.55 -12.07 4.08
CA VAL A 166 3.26 -11.63 5.45
C VAL A 166 3.13 -10.10 5.48
N GLY A 167 1.94 -9.59 5.76
CA GLY A 167 1.70 -8.18 6.00
C GLY A 167 1.87 -7.78 7.46
N VAL A 168 1.73 -6.47 7.73
CA VAL A 168 1.78 -5.94 9.10
C VAL A 168 0.51 -6.31 9.85
N ASN A 169 -0.61 -5.76 9.41
CA ASN A 169 -1.93 -6.01 9.96
C ASN A 169 -3.01 -5.55 8.96
N PRO A 170 -4.27 -5.98 9.13
CA PRO A 170 -5.38 -5.48 8.34
C PRO A 170 -5.54 -3.96 8.45
N GLY A 171 -5.51 -3.25 7.32
CA GLY A 171 -6.07 -1.90 7.25
C GLY A 171 -7.60 -1.94 7.41
N ILE A 172 -8.25 -0.83 7.79
CA ILE A 172 -9.72 -0.81 7.99
C ILE A 172 -10.49 -1.45 6.83
N MET A 173 -10.21 -1.07 5.57
CA MET A 173 -10.91 -1.65 4.42
C MET A 173 -10.64 -3.15 4.26
N THR A 174 -9.40 -3.62 4.47
CA THR A 174 -9.07 -5.05 4.47
C THR A 174 -9.77 -5.81 5.59
N GLY A 175 -9.85 -5.22 6.79
CA GLY A 175 -10.59 -5.79 7.91
C GLY A 175 -12.09 -5.87 7.63
N THR A 176 -12.67 -4.86 6.99
CA THR A 176 -14.11 -4.82 6.67
C THR A 176 -14.50 -5.70 5.48
N THR A 177 -13.68 -5.79 4.43
CA THR A 177 -14.00 -6.63 3.26
C THR A 177 -13.56 -8.08 3.44
N GLY A 178 -12.61 -8.33 4.34
CA GLY A 178 -11.94 -9.62 4.46
C GLY A 178 -11.00 -9.93 3.30
N PHE A 179 -10.62 -8.94 2.49
CA PHE A 179 -9.71 -9.12 1.36
C PHE A 179 -8.36 -8.45 1.62
N ALA A 180 -7.28 -9.18 1.35
CA ALA A 180 -5.93 -8.70 1.58
C ALA A 180 -5.64 -7.46 0.71
N TYR A 181 -5.03 -6.44 1.34
CA TYR A 181 -4.59 -5.22 0.67
C TYR A 181 -5.69 -4.51 -0.15
N ALA A 182 -6.91 -4.43 0.39
CA ALA A 182 -8.10 -3.99 -0.33
C ALA A 182 -8.15 -2.49 -0.64
N HIS A 183 -7.40 -1.66 0.09
CA HIS A 183 -7.45 -0.21 -0.10
C HIS A 183 -6.89 0.19 -1.48
N PRO A 184 -7.56 1.06 -2.27
CA PRO A 184 -7.14 1.40 -3.64
C PRO A 184 -5.74 2.03 -3.75
N SER A 185 -5.28 2.72 -2.70
CA SER A 185 -3.91 3.27 -2.67
C SER A 185 -2.84 2.23 -2.37
N ASN A 186 -3.21 0.99 -2.03
CA ASN A 186 -2.26 -0.07 -1.79
C ASN A 186 -1.75 -0.65 -3.12
N LEU A 187 -0.43 -0.70 -3.27
CA LEU A 187 0.23 -1.14 -4.51
C LEU A 187 0.40 -2.66 -4.60
N PHE A 188 -0.03 -3.44 -3.59
CA PHE A 188 0.22 -4.87 -3.51
C PHE A 188 -0.17 -5.61 -4.79
N TRP A 189 -1.41 -5.46 -5.24
CA TRP A 189 -1.91 -6.15 -6.44
C TRP A 189 -1.21 -5.69 -7.73
N LYS A 190 -0.74 -4.44 -7.79
CA LYS A 190 0.08 -3.95 -8.91
C LYS A 190 1.46 -4.57 -8.89
N LEU A 191 2.14 -4.54 -7.74
CA LEU A 191 3.50 -5.07 -7.57
C LEU A 191 3.55 -6.59 -7.73
N LEU A 192 2.52 -7.31 -7.29
CA LEU A 192 2.39 -8.76 -7.47
C LEU A 192 2.32 -9.13 -8.97
N HIS A 193 1.59 -8.33 -9.76
CA HIS A 193 1.51 -8.51 -11.20
C HIS A 193 2.78 -8.06 -11.93
N TRP A 194 3.27 -6.85 -11.64
CA TRP A 194 4.47 -6.29 -12.28
C TRP A 194 5.72 -7.13 -12.08
N SER A 195 5.81 -7.84 -10.96
CA SER A 195 6.91 -8.78 -10.68
C SER A 195 6.75 -10.14 -11.37
N GLY A 196 5.60 -10.42 -11.99
CA GLY A 196 5.31 -11.72 -12.60
C GLY A 196 4.89 -12.81 -11.62
N ILE A 197 4.73 -12.51 -10.33
CA ILE A 197 4.20 -13.46 -9.34
C ILE A 197 2.80 -13.91 -9.77
N THR A 198 1.96 -12.98 -10.25
CA THR A 198 0.70 -13.28 -10.92
C THR A 198 0.75 -12.87 -12.39
N THR A 199 0.17 -13.69 -13.27
CA THR A 199 0.16 -13.47 -14.72
C THR A 199 -0.76 -12.32 -15.12
N ILE A 200 -1.80 -12.05 -14.32
CA ILE A 200 -2.68 -10.88 -14.45
C ILE A 200 -2.71 -10.06 -13.16
N ARG A 201 -3.19 -8.82 -13.24
CA ARG A 201 -3.50 -8.00 -12.07
C ARG A 201 -4.86 -8.38 -11.50
N HIS A 202 -4.85 -9.13 -10.41
CA HIS A 202 -6.06 -9.51 -9.70
C HIS A 202 -6.68 -8.35 -8.88
N PRO A 203 -8.01 -8.31 -8.72
CA PRO A 203 -8.66 -7.48 -7.71
C PRO A 203 -8.51 -8.10 -6.30
N PRO A 204 -8.66 -7.30 -5.22
CA PRO A 204 -8.62 -7.80 -3.85
C PRO A 204 -9.56 -8.99 -3.56
N SER A 205 -10.73 -9.03 -4.21
CA SER A 205 -11.71 -10.12 -4.06
C SER A 205 -11.17 -11.50 -4.41
N ASP A 206 -10.04 -11.58 -5.12
CA ASP A 206 -9.38 -12.85 -5.47
C ASP A 206 -8.38 -13.34 -4.41
N THR A 207 -8.28 -12.67 -3.24
CA THR A 207 -7.42 -13.06 -2.11
C THR A 207 -7.44 -14.57 -1.84
N TYR A 208 -8.62 -15.18 -1.84
CA TYR A 208 -8.82 -16.59 -1.50
C TYR A 208 -8.60 -17.56 -2.67
N LYS A 209 -8.40 -17.05 -3.89
CA LYS A 209 -8.09 -17.86 -5.09
C LYS A 209 -6.58 -18.01 -5.33
N LEU A 210 -5.77 -17.11 -4.79
CA LEU A 210 -4.31 -17.11 -5.01
C LEU A 210 -3.61 -18.44 -4.64
N PRO A 211 -4.01 -19.15 -3.57
CA PRO A 211 -3.36 -20.42 -3.26
C PRO A 211 -3.57 -21.47 -4.35
N GLU A 212 -4.79 -21.58 -4.91
CA GLU A 212 -5.09 -22.52 -5.98
C GLU A 212 -4.45 -22.10 -7.31
N LEU A 213 -4.53 -20.82 -7.65
CA LEU A 213 -4.09 -20.32 -8.95
C LEU A 213 -2.56 -20.22 -9.06
N TYR A 214 -1.86 -19.94 -7.96
CA TYR A 214 -0.44 -19.60 -8.00
C TYR A 214 0.41 -20.26 -6.91
N ASN A 215 -0.18 -21.04 -6.01
CA ASN A 215 0.46 -21.54 -4.79
C ASN A 215 1.05 -20.40 -3.93
N VAL A 216 0.31 -19.30 -3.83
CA VAL A 216 0.67 -18.10 -3.05
C VAL A 216 -0.38 -17.84 -1.98
N GLY A 217 0.08 -17.63 -0.75
CA GLY A 217 -0.78 -17.37 0.41
C GLY A 217 -0.51 -16.04 1.11
N ASN A 218 -1.38 -15.68 2.04
CA ASN A 218 -1.30 -14.44 2.82
C ASN A 218 -1.57 -14.66 4.31
N THR A 219 -0.84 -13.91 5.14
CA THR A 219 -1.10 -13.73 6.58
C THR A 219 -0.60 -12.36 7.05
N ASN A 220 -0.76 -12.05 8.34
CA ASN A 220 -0.19 -10.88 8.98
C ASN A 220 0.53 -11.26 10.29
N ILE A 221 1.52 -10.46 10.67
CA ILE A 221 2.17 -10.59 11.98
C ILE A 221 1.25 -10.18 13.13
N VAL A 222 0.32 -9.22 12.90
CA VAL A 222 -0.68 -8.78 13.87
C VAL A 222 -2.08 -8.90 13.28
N GLU A 223 -3.02 -9.49 14.04
CA GLU A 223 -4.40 -9.73 13.61
C GLU A 223 -5.29 -8.48 13.70
N ARG A 224 -5.01 -7.61 14.66
CA ARG A 224 -5.84 -6.44 14.97
C ARG A 224 -5.86 -5.44 13.81
N ALA A 225 -7.05 -5.11 13.32
CA ALA A 225 -7.23 -4.10 12.29
C ALA A 225 -6.94 -2.68 12.81
N THR A 226 -6.22 -1.87 12.03
CA THR A 226 -5.98 -0.46 12.33
C THR A 226 -6.13 0.43 11.10
N ARG A 227 -6.25 1.74 11.32
CA ARG A 227 -6.19 2.72 10.22
C ARG A 227 -4.79 2.84 9.65
N ASP A 228 -3.79 2.76 10.51
CA ASP A 228 -2.38 2.92 10.18
C ASP A 228 -1.55 1.93 11.01
N ALA A 229 -0.53 1.34 10.39
CA ALA A 229 0.41 0.43 11.03
C ALA A 229 1.17 1.09 12.21
N SER A 230 1.36 2.41 12.17
CA SER A 230 1.96 3.18 13.27
C SER A 230 1.13 3.17 14.57
N MET A 231 -0.13 2.73 14.52
CA MET A 231 -0.96 2.51 15.70
C MET A 231 -0.65 1.21 16.44
N LEU A 232 0.23 0.35 15.90
CA LEU A 232 0.71 -0.84 16.57
C LEU A 232 1.94 -0.49 17.41
N SER A 233 1.95 -0.97 18.64
CA SER A 233 3.15 -0.84 19.47
C SER A 233 4.23 -1.83 19.01
N LYS A 234 5.51 -1.54 19.30
CA LYS A 234 6.60 -2.48 19.06
C LYS A 234 6.37 -3.81 19.80
N ALA A 235 5.88 -3.75 21.03
CA ALA A 235 5.58 -4.95 21.82
C ALA A 235 4.50 -5.82 21.19
N GLU A 236 3.46 -5.21 20.61
CA GLU A 236 2.40 -5.93 19.89
C GLU A 236 2.93 -6.59 18.61
N MET A 237 3.76 -5.89 17.85
CA MET A 237 4.45 -6.45 16.69
C MET A 237 5.38 -7.61 17.08
N ASP A 238 6.17 -7.43 18.13
CA ASP A 238 7.15 -8.41 18.61
C ASP A 238 6.43 -9.66 19.18
N ALA A 239 5.27 -9.49 19.83
CA ALA A 239 4.42 -10.59 20.29
C ALA A 239 3.81 -11.41 19.15
N GLY A 240 3.67 -10.83 17.95
CA GLY A 240 3.22 -11.54 16.76
C GLY A 240 4.26 -12.47 16.15
N VAL A 241 5.56 -12.25 16.43
CA VAL A 241 6.66 -13.05 15.88
C VAL A 241 6.54 -14.54 16.24
N PRO A 242 6.42 -14.96 17.51
CA PRO A 242 6.32 -16.39 17.84
C PRO A 242 5.11 -17.07 17.20
N VAL A 243 3.99 -16.35 17.05
CA VAL A 243 2.80 -16.87 16.36
C VAL A 243 3.07 -17.09 14.87
N LEU A 244 3.72 -16.13 14.23
CA LEU A 244 4.11 -16.24 12.82
C LEU A 244 5.10 -17.39 12.60
N GLU A 245 6.12 -17.51 13.45
CA GLU A 245 7.11 -18.60 13.40
C GLU A 245 6.42 -19.97 13.50
N ALA A 246 5.46 -20.12 14.42
CA ALA A 246 4.68 -21.35 14.59
C ALA A 246 3.84 -21.68 13.34
N LYS A 247 3.19 -20.69 12.73
CA LYS A 247 2.44 -20.86 11.48
C LYS A 247 3.36 -21.35 10.34
N VAL A 248 4.53 -20.74 10.21
CA VAL A 248 5.51 -21.11 9.17
C VAL A 248 6.06 -22.52 9.42
N ALA A 249 6.42 -22.87 10.66
CA ALA A 249 6.87 -24.20 11.03
C ALA A 249 5.84 -25.30 10.72
N ALA A 250 4.55 -25.01 10.97
CA ALA A 250 3.45 -25.93 10.74
C ALA A 250 3.10 -26.08 9.25
N LYS A 251 3.17 -25.01 8.46
CA LYS A 251 2.72 -25.00 7.07
C LYS A 251 3.82 -25.15 6.04
N ARG A 252 5.08 -25.05 6.47
CA ARG A 252 6.29 -25.33 5.70
C ARG A 252 6.28 -24.71 4.28
N PRO A 253 5.99 -23.40 4.12
CA PRO A 253 6.09 -22.76 2.81
C PRO A 253 7.54 -22.81 2.30
N GLU A 254 7.74 -22.87 0.99
CA GLU A 254 9.08 -22.86 0.38
C GLU A 254 9.80 -21.53 0.60
N ALA A 255 9.08 -20.42 0.71
CA ALA A 255 9.62 -19.11 1.07
C ALA A 255 8.61 -18.24 1.82
N VAL A 256 9.12 -17.34 2.65
CA VAL A 256 8.33 -16.31 3.35
C VAL A 256 8.78 -14.94 2.85
N CYS A 257 7.83 -14.12 2.41
CA CYS A 257 8.07 -12.72 2.06
C CYS A 257 7.42 -11.79 3.09
N LEU A 258 8.25 -11.02 3.80
CA LEU A 258 7.80 -9.98 4.72
C LEU A 258 7.55 -8.69 3.94
N VAL A 259 6.29 -8.28 3.84
CA VAL A 259 5.83 -7.13 3.05
C VAL A 259 6.03 -5.83 3.82
N GLY A 260 7.29 -5.53 4.13
CA GLY A 260 7.70 -4.28 4.78
C GLY A 260 8.78 -4.45 5.83
N LYS A 261 9.69 -3.47 5.87
CA LYS A 261 10.83 -3.39 6.80
C LYS A 261 10.43 -3.52 8.26
N SER A 262 9.30 -2.96 8.69
CA SER A 262 8.87 -2.97 10.09
C SER A 262 8.60 -4.38 10.64
N ILE A 263 8.17 -5.31 9.78
CA ILE A 263 7.95 -6.70 10.16
C ILE A 263 9.31 -7.34 10.46
N TRP A 264 10.28 -7.14 9.57
CA TRP A 264 11.64 -7.63 9.75
C TRP A 264 12.33 -7.05 11.00
N GLU A 265 12.15 -5.75 11.25
CA GLU A 265 12.64 -5.13 12.48
C GLU A 265 12.04 -5.76 13.75
N SER A 266 10.80 -6.26 13.68
CA SER A 266 10.12 -6.92 14.80
C SER A 266 10.64 -8.33 15.00
N VAL A 267 10.79 -9.10 13.90
CA VAL A 267 11.47 -10.41 13.91
C VAL A 267 12.88 -10.28 14.50
N TRP A 268 13.65 -9.26 14.10
CA TRP A 268 15.00 -9.03 14.60
C TRP A 268 15.02 -8.72 16.10
N ARG A 269 14.11 -7.87 16.59
CA ARG A 269 14.00 -7.57 18.03
C ARG A 269 13.64 -8.81 18.83
N ALA A 270 12.65 -9.58 18.37
CA ALA A 270 12.22 -10.80 19.06
C ALA A 270 13.34 -11.84 19.12
N ARG A 271 14.13 -12.01 18.06
CA ARG A 271 15.21 -13.00 17.99
C ARG A 271 16.51 -12.56 18.68
N LYS A 272 16.89 -11.28 18.55
CA LYS A 272 18.21 -10.78 18.98
C LYS A 272 18.15 -9.89 20.23
N GLY A 273 16.96 -9.54 20.72
CA GLY A 273 16.77 -8.70 21.90
C GLY A 273 17.15 -7.22 21.70
N ARG A 274 17.39 -6.78 20.46
CA ARG A 274 17.79 -5.40 20.13
C ARG A 274 17.26 -4.95 18.78
N ALA A 275 17.28 -3.65 18.52
CA ALA A 275 16.98 -3.12 17.19
C ALA A 275 18.08 -3.49 16.17
N ILE A 276 17.67 -3.66 14.91
CA ILE A 276 18.58 -3.84 13.77
C ILE A 276 19.25 -2.50 13.45
N ARG A 277 20.55 -2.52 13.16
CA ARG A 277 21.30 -1.35 12.71
C ARG A 277 21.05 -1.11 11.22
N LYS A 278 21.35 0.10 10.75
CA LYS A 278 21.12 0.47 9.34
C LYS A 278 21.97 -0.38 8.40
N GLU A 279 23.19 -0.70 8.81
CA GLU A 279 24.17 -1.46 8.05
C GLU A 279 23.86 -2.96 8.01
N GLU A 280 23.06 -3.45 8.97
CA GLU A 280 22.57 -4.83 9.03
C GLU A 280 21.30 -5.04 8.20
N PHE A 281 20.61 -3.96 7.85
CA PHE A 281 19.35 -4.04 7.11
C PHE A 281 19.58 -4.02 5.60
N ARG A 282 18.96 -4.97 4.90
CA ARG A 282 18.81 -4.96 3.45
C ARG A 282 17.47 -5.53 3.03
N TYR A 283 16.91 -5.00 1.95
CA TYR A 283 15.82 -5.65 1.22
C TYR A 283 16.35 -6.89 0.47
N GLY A 284 15.45 -7.76 0.03
CA GLY A 284 15.81 -8.97 -0.69
C GLY A 284 15.89 -10.21 0.20
N TRP A 285 16.52 -11.27 -0.31
CA TRP A 285 16.75 -12.54 0.40
C TRP A 285 17.67 -12.37 1.60
N GLN A 286 17.22 -12.75 2.79
CA GLN A 286 18.03 -12.74 4.01
C GLN A 286 18.91 -14.00 4.10
N ASP A 287 19.89 -13.99 5.01
CA ASP A 287 20.82 -15.10 5.19
C ASP A 287 20.10 -16.37 5.69
N GLN A 288 20.61 -17.56 5.34
CA GLN A 288 19.97 -18.83 5.73
C GLN A 288 19.88 -19.03 7.26
N SER A 289 20.79 -18.40 8.02
CA SER A 289 20.71 -18.38 9.49
C SER A 289 19.42 -17.71 9.99
N GLU A 290 18.79 -16.90 9.16
CA GLU A 290 17.58 -16.15 9.45
C GLU A 290 16.29 -16.78 8.89
N ASN A 291 16.35 -18.01 8.36
CA ASN A 291 15.14 -18.74 7.95
C ASN A 291 14.08 -18.77 9.07
N MET A 292 12.81 -18.79 8.67
CA MET A 292 11.64 -18.70 9.55
C MET A 292 10.97 -20.07 9.74
N GLY A 293 10.46 -20.35 10.93
CA GLY A 293 9.78 -21.61 11.26
C GLY A 293 10.72 -22.79 11.48
N LYS A 294 11.96 -22.54 11.92
CA LYS A 294 12.93 -23.61 12.20
C LYS A 294 12.39 -24.59 13.24
N SER A 295 12.53 -25.88 12.97
CA SER A 295 12.25 -26.97 13.90
C SER A 295 13.37 -28.02 13.83
N GLU A 296 13.31 -29.04 14.67
CA GLU A 296 14.30 -30.14 14.66
C GLU A 296 14.33 -30.88 13.31
N GLU A 297 13.20 -30.90 12.59
CA GLU A 297 13.02 -31.63 11.33
C GLU A 297 13.21 -30.76 10.08
N TRP A 298 13.19 -29.43 10.24
CA TRP A 298 13.14 -28.51 9.11
C TRP A 298 13.94 -27.23 9.36
N ASN A 299 14.83 -26.90 8.41
CA ASN A 299 15.71 -25.72 8.47
C ASN A 299 14.98 -24.38 8.33
N GLY A 300 13.65 -24.38 8.27
CA GLY A 300 12.81 -23.22 8.07
C GLY A 300 12.80 -22.70 6.63
N ALA A 301 11.85 -21.81 6.35
CA ALA A 301 11.69 -21.14 5.06
C ALA A 301 12.71 -19.99 4.92
N PRO A 302 13.42 -19.89 3.78
CA PRO A 302 14.10 -18.67 3.37
C PRO A 302 13.20 -17.44 3.48
N VAL A 303 13.76 -16.35 4.02
CA VAL A 303 13.04 -15.09 4.25
C VAL A 303 13.46 -14.07 3.20
N PHE A 304 12.48 -13.49 2.52
CA PHE A 304 12.64 -12.32 1.67
C PHE A 304 12.02 -11.10 2.38
N VAL A 305 12.70 -9.95 2.37
CA VAL A 305 12.14 -8.69 2.89
C VAL A 305 11.83 -7.77 1.72
N ALA A 306 10.54 -7.56 1.47
CA ALA A 306 10.04 -6.68 0.43
C ALA A 306 9.77 -5.27 0.98
N THR A 307 9.58 -4.34 0.06
CA THR A 307 9.16 -2.98 0.37
C THR A 307 7.69 -2.94 0.78
N THR A 308 7.32 -1.97 1.62
CA THR A 308 5.91 -1.75 1.97
C THR A 308 5.08 -1.34 0.75
N THR A 309 3.88 -1.93 0.66
CA THR A 309 2.91 -1.69 -0.41
C THR A 309 1.90 -0.59 -0.06
N SER A 310 1.91 -0.09 1.17
CA SER A 310 1.00 0.98 1.61
C SER A 310 1.27 2.27 0.85
N GLY A 311 0.21 2.90 0.34
CA GLY A 311 0.28 4.24 -0.26
C GLY A 311 0.61 5.35 0.75
N LEU A 312 0.50 5.09 2.05
CA LEU A 312 0.89 6.03 3.12
C LEU A 312 2.42 6.10 3.28
N ALA A 313 3.15 5.08 2.84
CA ALA A 313 4.60 5.01 2.95
C ALA A 313 5.26 5.55 1.68
N ALA A 314 5.62 6.85 1.74
CA ALA A 314 6.20 7.61 0.64
C ALA A 314 7.74 7.64 0.61
N THR A 315 8.42 6.79 1.40
CA THR A 315 9.89 6.83 1.55
C THR A 315 10.66 6.29 0.34
N MET A 316 9.99 5.62 -0.59
CA MET A 316 10.62 4.94 -1.72
C MET A 316 9.78 5.13 -2.99
N SER A 317 10.44 5.37 -4.11
CA SER A 317 9.79 5.54 -5.41
C SER A 317 9.16 4.24 -5.91
N ILE A 318 8.19 4.35 -6.82
CA ILE A 318 7.53 3.18 -7.41
C ILE A 318 8.54 2.26 -8.14
N PRO A 319 9.48 2.78 -8.97
CA PRO A 319 10.48 1.94 -9.63
C PRO A 319 11.38 1.18 -8.65
N GLU A 320 11.79 1.81 -7.54
CA GLU A 320 12.59 1.14 -6.50
C GLU A 320 11.79 0.03 -5.81
N LYS A 321 10.51 0.27 -5.50
CA LYS A 321 9.62 -0.77 -4.98
C LYS A 321 9.52 -1.93 -5.98
N GLN A 322 9.27 -1.61 -7.25
CA GLN A 322 9.14 -2.63 -8.30
C GLN A 322 10.44 -3.44 -8.45
N ALA A 323 11.62 -2.82 -8.42
CA ALA A 323 12.89 -3.52 -8.53
C ALA A 323 13.06 -4.60 -7.45
N VAL A 324 12.73 -4.29 -6.18
CA VAL A 324 12.76 -5.28 -5.09
C VAL A 324 11.75 -6.39 -5.32
N TRP A 325 10.53 -6.06 -5.76
CA TRP A 325 9.50 -7.06 -6.03
C TRP A 325 9.84 -7.95 -7.23
N ASN A 326 10.53 -7.42 -8.25
CA ASN A 326 10.97 -8.19 -9.42
C ASN A 326 11.97 -9.29 -9.02
N GLU A 327 12.87 -9.04 -8.06
CA GLU A 327 13.79 -10.08 -7.55
C GLU A 327 13.02 -11.27 -6.98
N LEU A 328 12.01 -11.02 -6.15
CA LEU A 328 11.13 -12.07 -5.62
C LEU A 328 10.33 -12.75 -6.73
N GLY A 329 9.80 -11.97 -7.67
CA GLY A 329 9.00 -12.46 -8.78
C GLY A 329 9.77 -13.39 -9.72
N SER A 330 11.00 -13.04 -10.08
CA SER A 330 11.90 -13.91 -10.86
C SER A 330 12.11 -15.25 -10.16
N TRP A 331 12.29 -15.25 -8.84
CA TRP A 331 12.40 -16.49 -8.08
C TRP A 331 11.10 -17.30 -8.14
N VAL A 332 9.93 -16.70 -7.90
CA VAL A 332 8.64 -17.41 -7.96
C VAL A 332 8.39 -18.02 -9.34
N VAL A 333 8.66 -17.27 -10.41
CA VAL A 333 8.51 -17.76 -11.79
C VAL A 333 9.40 -18.98 -12.03
N SER A 334 10.67 -18.91 -11.63
CA SER A 334 11.60 -20.04 -11.77
C SER A 334 11.15 -21.29 -11.00
N ARG A 335 10.55 -21.12 -9.81
CA ARG A 335 9.98 -22.24 -9.02
C ARG A 335 8.79 -22.87 -9.72
N ARG A 336 7.91 -22.07 -10.31
CA ARG A 336 6.74 -22.55 -11.05
C ARG A 336 7.15 -23.35 -12.30
N GLU A 337 8.15 -22.87 -13.03
CA GLU A 337 8.71 -23.58 -14.19
C GLU A 337 9.31 -24.94 -13.79
N ALA A 338 10.13 -24.97 -12.73
CA ALA A 338 10.71 -26.20 -12.21
C ALA A 338 9.65 -27.22 -11.75
N GLN A 339 8.58 -26.77 -11.08
CA GLN A 339 7.46 -27.63 -10.69
C GLN A 339 6.71 -28.20 -11.91
N GLY A 340 6.50 -27.38 -12.95
CA GLY A 340 5.89 -27.82 -14.21
C GLY A 340 6.73 -28.86 -14.95
N SER A 341 8.04 -28.67 -15.02
CA SER A 341 8.97 -29.64 -15.63
C SER A 341 8.98 -30.98 -14.89
N ASN A 342 9.03 -30.96 -13.55
CA ASN A 342 9.00 -32.18 -12.74
C ASN A 342 7.69 -32.96 -12.92
N ALA A 343 6.55 -32.27 -13.04
CA ALA A 343 5.26 -32.90 -13.26
C ALA A 343 5.18 -33.61 -14.62
N LEU A 344 5.76 -33.01 -15.68
CA LEU A 344 5.82 -33.63 -17.01
C LEU A 344 6.74 -34.86 -17.03
N GLN A 345 7.88 -34.79 -16.34
CA GLN A 345 8.80 -35.93 -16.27
C GLN A 345 8.20 -37.13 -15.53
N GLY A 346 7.53 -36.91 -14.40
CA GLY A 346 6.86 -37.99 -13.67
C GLY A 346 5.72 -38.64 -14.45
N GLN A 347 5.04 -37.90 -15.34
CA GLN A 347 4.01 -38.46 -16.22
C GLN A 347 4.60 -39.31 -17.35
N ALA A 348 5.74 -38.89 -17.92
CA ALA A 348 6.44 -39.68 -18.94
C ALA A 348 6.98 -41.00 -18.36
N GLU A 349 7.59 -40.96 -17.17
CA GLU A 349 8.10 -42.16 -16.50
C GLU A 349 6.99 -43.14 -16.07
N ALA A 350 5.79 -42.63 -15.74
CA ALA A 350 4.63 -43.47 -15.43
C ALA A 350 3.99 -44.11 -16.68
N GLN A 351 4.15 -43.49 -17.87
CA GLN A 351 3.67 -44.04 -19.14
C GLN A 351 4.60 -45.11 -19.72
N ASP A 352 5.91 -45.02 -19.48
CA ASP A 352 6.88 -46.04 -19.91
C ASP A 352 6.86 -47.32 -19.04
N GLN A 353 6.20 -47.29 -17.88
CA GLN A 353 6.06 -48.43 -16.96
C GLN A 353 4.68 -49.12 -17.01
N ALA A 354 3.76 -48.63 -17.84
CA ALA A 354 2.42 -49.17 -18.05
C ALA A 354 2.32 -49.84 -19.43
#